data_AF-A0A8J3FAQ9-F1
#
_entry.id   AF-A0A8J3FAQ9-F1
#
_cell.length_a   1.000
_cell.length_b   1.000
_cell.length_c   1.000
_cell.angle_alpha   90.00
_cell.angle_beta   90.00
_cell.angle_gamma   90.00
#
_symmetry.space_group_name_H-M   'P 1'
#
loop_
_entity.id
_entity.type
_entity.pdbx_description
1 polymer ?
#
loop_
_entity_poly.entity_id
_entity_poly.type
_entity_poly.pdbx_seq_one_letter_code
_entity_poly.pdbx_strand_id
1 'polypeptide(L)'
;MTAVPPPAPSRPHDDLVGLPATSTISAPPLRQPADSGNSDSHSNSGSRDDARGDSSGAAGRNASTGDRGDGSDARADVSAASTSNLRAGVNDGNGNGNGNGNGNGNGNGNGNGNGSTIEDVRARIILTWLTEPGHRVVHDLVAAEGAPAVVARALAGELPGDRLRDAIAARLRAAAPDRVADAALARADRLGADLLTPADPAWPGQLADLIRLDGTGDGHSRPPLLLWVRGDGDRDLLGRPSVAVVGARACSPYGVHVAGSLGYGLGQRGWPVVSGGAFGIDAAAHRGALSAGAPTVAVLACGVDRPYPAGNAALFDRILASGLLISEWPPGAAPHRHRFLVRNRVIAALAAGTVVVEASPRSGALATLRRALAIERVAMAVPGPVTAATSTGCHLALREEPATRPVTSASDVIEEVGRIGVDLAPLPRGPEGVRDRLPADAAAVLEVVPAGRPAGADALSAAAGVPLRTVLRVLPLLVDLGLARALDGGYVLGPRR
;
A
#
# COMPACT_ATOMS: atom_id res chain seq x y z
N MET A 1 23.13 -66.92 11.83
CA MET A 1 23.42 -65.62 12.46
C MET A 1 24.55 -64.96 11.68
N THR A 2 24.43 -63.64 11.48
CA THR A 2 25.39 -62.69 10.84
C THR A 2 25.71 -62.92 9.36
N ALA A 3 25.73 -61.95 8.44
CA ALA A 3 25.31 -60.55 8.39
C ALA A 3 25.39 -60.15 6.89
N VAL A 4 24.47 -59.33 6.37
CA VAL A 4 24.64 -58.65 5.07
C VAL A 4 24.35 -57.17 5.29
N PRO A 5 25.36 -56.27 5.19
CA PRO A 5 25.15 -54.84 5.25
C PRO A 5 24.82 -54.25 3.85
N PRO A 6 24.03 -53.17 3.76
CA PRO A 6 23.79 -52.45 2.51
C PRO A 6 24.97 -51.49 2.16
N PRO A 7 25.16 -51.14 0.88
CA PRO A 7 26.27 -50.30 0.43
C PRO A 7 26.06 -48.81 0.75
N ALA A 8 27.18 -48.13 1.06
CA ALA A 8 27.31 -46.71 1.35
C ALA A 8 27.57 -45.86 0.07
N PRO A 9 27.40 -44.52 0.13
CA PRO A 9 27.18 -43.67 -1.05
C PRO A 9 28.46 -43.17 -1.73
N SER A 10 28.35 -42.91 -3.04
CA SER A 10 29.41 -42.43 -3.94
C SER A 10 29.55 -40.90 -3.97
N ARG A 11 30.79 -40.40 -3.75
CA ARG A 11 31.37 -39.14 -4.26
C ARG A 11 32.92 -39.24 -4.12
N PRO A 12 33.74 -38.40 -4.78
CA PRO A 12 33.61 -37.70 -6.07
C PRO A 12 34.79 -38.04 -7.04
N HIS A 13 34.66 -37.73 -8.33
CA HIS A 13 35.79 -37.71 -9.26
C HIS A 13 36.30 -36.28 -9.43
N ASP A 14 37.52 -36.03 -8.96
CA ASP A 14 38.41 -35.00 -9.49
C ASP A 14 39.16 -35.60 -10.68
N ASP A 15 39.20 -34.88 -11.80
CA ASP A 15 40.38 -34.83 -12.65
C ASP A 15 40.42 -33.49 -13.41
N LEU A 16 41.52 -32.78 -13.17
CA LEU A 16 41.94 -31.49 -13.71
C LEU A 16 42.63 -31.65 -15.06
N VAL A 17 42.40 -30.74 -16.03
CA VAL A 17 43.48 -30.14 -16.86
C VAL A 17 43.04 -28.76 -17.43
N GLY A 18 43.67 -27.68 -16.94
CA GLY A 18 44.48 -26.75 -17.77
C GLY A 18 43.90 -25.52 -18.51
N LEU A 19 44.09 -24.34 -17.89
CA LEU A 19 44.50 -23.01 -18.46
C LEU A 19 43.48 -22.12 -19.22
N PRO A 20 43.66 -20.77 -19.29
CA PRO A 20 44.46 -19.84 -18.47
C PRO A 20 43.65 -18.63 -17.91
N ALA A 21 44.28 -17.88 -17.01
CA ALA A 21 43.84 -16.57 -16.53
C ALA A 21 44.05 -15.47 -17.59
N THR A 22 43.11 -14.54 -17.72
CA THR A 22 43.35 -13.12 -18.01
C THR A 22 42.07 -12.28 -17.96
N SER A 23 42.25 -11.01 -17.57
CA SER A 23 41.45 -9.83 -17.93
C SER A 23 40.09 -9.58 -17.26
N THR A 24 40.19 -8.84 -16.15
CA THR A 24 39.35 -7.68 -15.81
C THR A 24 38.75 -7.00 -17.05
N ILE A 25 37.43 -7.06 -17.21
CA ILE A 25 36.70 -6.21 -18.16
C ILE A 25 36.34 -4.91 -17.44
N SER A 26 37.09 -3.87 -17.79
CA SER A 26 36.81 -2.48 -17.46
C SER A 26 35.56 -2.03 -18.22
N ALA A 27 34.59 -1.46 -17.51
CA ALA A 27 33.39 -0.85 -18.11
C ALA A 27 33.80 0.37 -18.96
N PRO A 28 33.24 0.56 -20.17
CA PRO A 28 33.54 1.74 -20.98
C PRO A 28 32.90 3.00 -20.36
N PRO A 29 33.55 4.17 -20.46
CA PRO A 29 32.98 5.41 -19.93
C PRO A 29 31.78 5.88 -20.76
N LEU A 30 30.78 6.39 -20.04
CA LEU A 30 29.61 7.08 -20.58
C LEU A 30 30.05 8.22 -21.50
N ARG A 31 29.72 8.13 -22.80
CA ARG A 31 29.81 9.27 -23.71
C ARG A 31 28.77 10.32 -23.30
N GLN A 32 29.23 11.52 -22.97
CA GLN A 32 28.41 12.73 -22.95
C GLN A 32 27.92 13.02 -24.38
N PRO A 33 26.66 13.43 -24.58
CA PRO A 33 26.27 14.03 -25.85
C PRO A 33 26.87 15.43 -25.93
N ALA A 34 27.73 15.62 -26.93
CA ALA A 34 28.26 16.92 -27.32
C ALA A 34 27.17 17.77 -28.00
N ASP A 35 27.24 19.07 -27.73
CA ASP A 35 26.62 20.15 -28.47
C ASP A 35 26.76 19.96 -29.99
N SER A 36 25.65 20.05 -30.68
CA SER A 36 25.63 20.47 -32.08
C SER A 36 24.64 21.63 -32.19
N GLY A 37 25.18 22.85 -32.12
CA GLY A 37 24.52 23.99 -32.70
C GLY A 37 24.37 23.78 -34.21
N ASN A 38 23.20 24.10 -34.75
CA ASN A 38 23.15 24.76 -36.03
C ASN A 38 22.15 25.90 -35.95
N SER A 39 22.69 27.08 -36.14
CA SER A 39 22.05 28.33 -36.47
C SER A 39 21.21 28.19 -37.74
N ASP A 40 19.99 28.72 -37.72
CA ASP A 40 19.50 29.51 -38.84
C ASP A 40 18.63 30.66 -38.32
N SER A 41 19.20 31.84 -38.49
CA SER A 41 18.64 33.17 -38.34
C SER A 41 17.48 33.40 -39.31
N HIS A 42 16.37 33.96 -38.85
CA HIS A 42 15.61 34.98 -39.60
C HIS A 42 15.00 35.98 -38.62
N SER A 43 15.52 37.20 -38.70
CA SER A 43 15.09 38.43 -38.07
C SER A 43 13.90 39.07 -38.82
N ASN A 44 12.89 39.55 -38.09
CA ASN A 44 12.18 40.82 -38.35
C ASN A 44 11.21 41.07 -37.18
N SER A 45 11.50 41.97 -36.25
CA SER A 45 11.31 43.42 -36.28
C SER A 45 9.84 43.87 -36.08
N GLY A 46 9.67 44.63 -34.99
CA GLY A 46 8.78 45.79 -34.83
C GLY A 46 7.30 45.69 -35.17
N SER A 47 6.44 45.87 -34.17
CA SER A 47 5.72 47.15 -33.99
C SER A 47 4.81 47.11 -32.76
N ARG A 48 4.91 48.16 -31.96
CA ARG A 48 3.86 48.64 -31.06
C ARG A 48 2.85 49.42 -31.90
N ASP A 49 1.57 49.36 -31.53
CA ASP A 49 0.74 50.54 -31.19
C ASP A 49 -0.77 50.24 -31.29
N ASP A 50 -1.45 50.58 -30.21
CA ASP A 50 -2.72 51.32 -30.08
C ASP A 50 -3.91 51.10 -31.04
N ALA A 51 -5.08 50.88 -30.41
CA ALA A 51 -6.37 51.60 -30.55
C ALA A 51 -7.54 50.63 -30.27
N ARG A 52 -8.33 50.82 -29.21
CA ARG A 52 -9.50 51.72 -29.04
C ARG A 52 -10.72 51.38 -29.94
N GLY A 53 -11.90 51.35 -29.29
CA GLY A 53 -13.24 51.36 -29.90
C GLY A 53 -14.03 50.07 -29.61
N ASP A 54 -14.81 49.89 -28.54
CA ASP A 54 -15.93 50.66 -27.93
C ASP A 54 -17.33 50.31 -28.47
N SER A 55 -18.35 50.53 -27.61
CA SER A 55 -19.81 50.36 -27.73
C SER A 55 -20.40 48.99 -27.29
N SER A 56 -21.02 48.86 -26.10
CA SER A 56 -22.34 49.34 -25.62
C SER A 56 -23.38 48.20 -25.59
N GLY A 57 -24.21 47.98 -24.56
CA GLY A 57 -24.48 48.74 -23.33
C GLY A 57 -25.52 48.10 -22.40
N ALA A 58 -25.95 48.93 -21.44
CA ALA A 58 -27.10 48.88 -20.51
C ALA A 58 -27.01 47.86 -19.34
N ALA A 59 -26.66 48.26 -18.11
CA ALA A 59 -27.34 49.15 -17.14
C ALA A 59 -28.43 48.45 -16.28
N GLY A 60 -28.16 48.39 -14.97
CA GLY A 60 -29.10 47.98 -13.92
C GLY A 60 -28.46 48.19 -12.55
N ARG A 61 -28.73 49.35 -11.94
CA ARG A 61 -28.24 49.79 -10.62
C ARG A 61 -29.01 49.10 -9.50
N ASN A 62 -28.35 48.80 -8.38
CA ASN A 62 -28.78 49.34 -7.08
C ASN A 62 -27.70 49.18 -6.00
N ALA A 63 -27.56 50.24 -5.22
CA ALA A 63 -26.67 50.39 -4.09
C ALA A 63 -27.47 50.37 -2.78
N SER A 64 -26.85 49.89 -1.71
CA SER A 64 -27.08 50.30 -0.31
C SER A 64 -25.96 49.68 0.53
N THR A 65 -24.97 50.46 0.97
CA THR A 65 -24.83 50.97 2.37
C THR A 65 -24.93 49.83 3.39
N GLY A 66 -23.89 49.43 4.14
CA GLY A 66 -22.83 50.21 4.76
C GLY A 66 -23.01 50.07 6.27
N ASP A 67 -22.09 49.42 6.97
CA ASP A 67 -21.84 49.73 8.38
C ASP A 67 -20.43 49.30 8.80
N ARG A 68 -19.80 50.17 9.61
CA ARG A 68 -18.46 50.07 10.19
C ARG A 68 -18.61 50.09 11.71
N GLY A 69 -17.85 49.24 12.40
CA GLY A 69 -17.50 49.37 13.82
C GLY A 69 -16.53 48.22 14.13
N ASP A 70 -15.22 48.44 14.21
CA ASP A 70 -14.42 49.07 15.26
C ASP A 70 -14.38 48.31 16.60
N GLY A 71 -13.15 48.11 17.08
CA GLY A 71 -12.80 48.00 18.49
C GLY A 71 -12.92 46.64 19.17
N SER A 72 -11.80 45.93 19.35
CA SER A 72 -11.00 46.04 20.59
C SER A 72 -10.16 44.79 20.88
N ASP A 73 -8.87 45.05 21.11
CA ASP A 73 -7.90 44.20 21.79
C ASP A 73 -8.36 43.85 23.21
N ALA A 74 -8.22 42.59 23.60
CA ALA A 74 -8.11 42.21 25.01
C ALA A 74 -7.11 41.06 25.16
N ARG A 75 -5.95 41.41 25.72
CA ARG A 75 -4.98 40.50 26.34
C ARG A 75 -5.65 39.81 27.53
N ALA A 76 -5.43 38.50 27.69
CA ALA A 76 -5.65 37.84 28.97
C ALA A 76 -4.58 36.76 29.20
N ASP A 77 -4.09 36.80 30.43
CA ASP A 77 -2.92 36.14 31.00
C ASP A 77 -2.95 34.61 31.02
N VAL A 78 -1.73 34.09 31.05
CA VAL A 78 -1.36 32.71 31.35
C VAL A 78 -1.61 32.43 32.84
N SER A 79 -2.37 31.38 33.13
CA SER A 79 -2.45 30.79 34.47
C SER A 79 -2.52 29.26 34.34
N ALA A 80 -1.56 28.60 34.97
CA ALA A 80 -1.36 27.16 35.02
C ALA A 80 -2.50 26.42 35.76
N ALA A 81 -2.92 25.27 35.22
CA ALA A 81 -3.12 24.00 35.94
C ALA A 81 -3.86 22.97 35.06
N SER A 82 -3.58 21.70 35.36
CA SER A 82 -4.36 20.49 35.03
C SER A 82 -3.99 19.73 33.76
N THR A 83 -2.85 19.04 33.85
CA THR A 83 -2.65 17.70 33.29
C THR A 83 -3.63 16.72 33.93
N SER A 84 -4.70 16.37 33.22
CA SER A 84 -5.49 15.16 33.53
C SER A 84 -6.29 14.76 32.30
N ASN A 85 -5.84 13.70 31.61
CA ASN A 85 -6.68 12.67 30.95
C ASN A 85 -5.80 11.74 30.09
N LEU A 86 -5.01 10.90 30.76
CA LEU A 86 -4.71 9.56 30.24
C LEU A 86 -5.85 8.67 30.74
N ARG A 87 -6.91 8.50 29.94
CA ARG A 87 -8.03 7.61 30.27
C ARG A 87 -7.74 6.22 29.72
N ALA A 88 -7.41 5.30 30.63
CA ALA A 88 -7.62 3.87 30.42
C ALA A 88 -9.14 3.60 30.45
N GLY A 89 -9.67 3.02 29.38
CA GLY A 89 -11.05 2.55 29.33
C GLY A 89 -11.19 1.23 30.09
N VAL A 90 -12.05 1.20 31.09
CA VAL A 90 -12.57 -0.04 31.69
C VAL A 90 -14.08 -0.04 31.51
N ASN A 91 -14.56 -1.18 31.00
CA ASN A 91 -15.92 -1.46 30.59
C ASN A 91 -16.81 -1.76 31.81
N ASP A 92 -18.00 -1.16 31.88
CA ASP A 92 -19.00 -1.44 32.92
C ASP A 92 -19.68 -2.79 32.68
N GLY A 93 -19.53 -3.70 33.64
CA GLY A 93 -20.25 -4.97 33.73
C GLY A 93 -20.98 -5.08 35.07
N ASN A 94 -22.32 -5.04 35.00
CA ASN A 94 -23.27 -5.22 36.08
C ASN A 94 -23.10 -6.58 36.80
N GLY A 95 -23.00 -6.58 38.14
CA GLY A 95 -22.92 -7.80 38.94
C GLY A 95 -23.08 -7.53 40.45
N ASN A 96 -24.27 -7.81 40.97
CA ASN A 96 -24.68 -7.71 42.36
C ASN A 96 -23.97 -8.76 43.25
N GLY A 97 -23.46 -8.38 44.43
CA GLY A 97 -22.85 -9.32 45.37
C GLY A 97 -22.33 -8.68 46.66
N ASN A 98 -23.07 -8.90 47.75
CA ASN A 98 -22.86 -8.43 49.12
C ASN A 98 -21.68 -9.17 49.81
N GLY A 99 -20.83 -8.49 50.59
CA GLY A 99 -19.79 -9.16 51.39
C GLY A 99 -18.85 -8.23 52.16
N ASN A 100 -19.02 -8.20 53.48
CA ASN A 100 -18.30 -7.40 54.48
C ASN A 100 -16.91 -8.01 54.82
N GLY A 101 -15.87 -7.20 55.08
CA GLY A 101 -14.58 -7.69 55.58
C GLY A 101 -13.46 -6.65 55.70
N ASN A 102 -13.10 -6.32 56.94
CA ASN A 102 -12.10 -5.32 57.37
C ASN A 102 -10.68 -5.91 57.38
N GLY A 103 -9.62 -5.14 57.07
CA GLY A 103 -8.23 -5.59 57.27
C GLY A 103 -7.13 -4.67 56.70
N ASN A 104 -6.35 -4.08 57.59
CA ASN A 104 -5.26 -3.12 57.38
C ASN A 104 -3.91 -3.84 57.13
N GLY A 105 -2.99 -3.32 56.30
CA GLY A 105 -1.59 -3.81 56.26
C GLY A 105 -0.72 -3.43 55.06
N ASN A 106 0.29 -2.59 55.31
CA ASN A 106 1.42 -2.16 54.46
C ASN A 106 2.21 -3.28 53.75
N GLY A 107 2.80 -2.98 52.59
CA GLY A 107 4.02 -3.67 52.11
C GLY A 107 4.33 -3.59 50.61
N ASN A 108 5.19 -2.64 50.24
CA ASN A 108 6.17 -2.65 49.14
C ASN A 108 5.94 -3.46 47.85
N GLY A 109 5.96 -2.73 46.73
CA GLY A 109 7.04 -2.85 45.74
C GLY A 109 7.01 -4.04 44.79
N ASN A 110 6.36 -3.87 43.64
CA ASN A 110 6.94 -4.14 42.32
C ASN A 110 5.97 -3.67 41.24
N GLY A 111 6.12 -2.41 40.83
CA GLY A 111 5.40 -1.87 39.68
C GLY A 111 6.03 -2.37 38.39
N ASN A 112 5.59 -3.52 37.89
CA ASN A 112 5.68 -3.85 36.47
C ASN A 112 4.68 -2.96 35.73
N GLY A 113 5.11 -1.76 35.34
CA GLY A 113 4.34 -0.85 34.50
C GLY A 113 4.83 -0.93 33.06
N ASN A 114 4.16 -1.74 32.23
CA ASN A 114 4.37 -1.84 30.78
C ASN A 114 3.87 -0.58 30.00
N GLY A 115 4.10 0.63 30.52
CA GLY A 115 3.76 1.88 29.84
C GLY A 115 5.01 2.73 29.64
N SER A 116 5.19 3.29 28.44
CA SER A 116 6.22 4.30 28.22
C SER A 116 6.03 5.47 29.20
N THR A 117 7.10 5.86 29.89
CA THR A 117 7.05 7.01 30.80
C THR A 117 6.81 8.30 30.00
N ILE A 118 6.26 9.34 30.65
CA ILE A 118 6.05 10.66 30.03
C ILE A 118 7.37 11.20 29.45
N GLU A 119 8.48 10.96 30.15
CA GLU A 119 9.82 11.33 29.73
C GLU A 119 10.26 10.57 28.46
N ASP A 120 10.02 9.27 28.37
CA ASP A 120 10.32 8.46 27.17
C ASP A 120 9.51 8.93 25.96
N VAL A 121 8.21 9.18 26.13
CA VAL A 121 7.34 9.72 25.07
C VAL A 121 7.87 11.08 24.59
N ARG A 122 8.15 11.99 25.52
CA ARG A 122 8.68 13.33 25.20
C ARG A 122 10.01 13.24 24.45
N ALA A 123 10.90 12.36 24.88
CA ALA A 123 12.19 12.14 24.23
C ALA A 123 12.04 11.60 22.81
N ARG A 124 11.12 10.65 22.56
CA ARG A 124 10.84 10.15 21.21
C ARG A 124 10.32 11.26 20.30
N ILE A 125 9.41 12.13 20.78
CA ILE A 125 8.94 13.29 20.01
C ILE A 125 10.11 14.17 19.60
N ILE A 126 11.00 14.52 20.53
CA ILE A 126 12.20 15.31 20.26
C ILE A 126 13.06 14.64 19.19
N LEU A 127 13.34 13.34 19.31
CA LEU A 127 14.17 12.60 18.34
C LEU A 127 13.55 12.55 16.93
N THR A 128 12.23 12.41 16.82
CA THR A 128 11.53 12.45 15.51
C THR A 128 11.58 13.82 14.84
N TRP A 129 11.79 14.89 15.59
CA TRP A 129 12.04 16.22 15.02
C TRP A 129 13.51 16.42 14.66
N LEU A 130 14.42 16.01 15.55
CA LEU A 130 15.87 16.16 15.37
C LEU A 130 16.43 15.33 14.21
N THR A 131 15.80 14.20 13.91
CA THR A 131 16.31 13.21 12.96
C THR A 131 15.21 12.77 12.01
N GLU A 132 15.58 12.37 10.79
CA GLU A 132 14.61 11.84 9.85
C GLU A 132 14.18 10.42 10.28
N PRO A 133 12.90 10.03 10.13
CA PRO A 133 12.40 8.74 10.56
C PRO A 133 13.18 7.55 9.98
N GLY A 134 13.24 6.48 10.77
CA GLY A 134 13.95 5.25 10.40
C GLY A 134 15.47 5.38 10.41
N HIS A 135 16.04 6.48 10.95
CA HIS A 135 17.48 6.65 11.04
C HIS A 135 18.12 5.53 11.88
N ARG A 136 19.00 4.74 11.25
CA ARG A 136 19.63 3.55 11.84
C ARG A 136 20.28 3.80 13.20
N VAL A 137 21.26 4.69 13.24
CA VAL A 137 22.06 4.96 14.44
C VAL A 137 21.17 5.38 15.61
N VAL A 138 20.24 6.31 15.38
CA VAL A 138 19.34 6.83 16.41
C VAL A 138 18.45 5.72 16.94
N HIS A 139 17.81 4.95 16.06
CA HIS A 139 16.95 3.85 16.47
C HIS A 139 17.71 2.80 17.29
N ASP A 140 18.88 2.37 16.81
CA ASP A 140 19.66 1.31 17.46
C ASP A 140 20.16 1.77 18.84
N LEU A 141 20.51 3.06 18.99
CA LEU A 141 20.83 3.66 20.30
C LEU A 141 19.61 3.78 21.21
N VAL A 142 18.43 4.14 20.68
CA VAL A 142 17.19 4.21 21.50
C VAL A 142 16.82 2.82 22.01
N ALA A 143 17.01 1.78 21.20
CA ALA A 143 16.79 0.40 21.61
C ALA A 143 17.78 -0.07 22.69
N ALA A 144 19.03 0.40 22.67
CA ALA A 144 20.07 0.00 23.61
C ALA A 144 20.04 0.79 24.94
N GLU A 145 19.78 2.10 24.87
CA GLU A 145 20.01 3.04 25.98
C GLU A 145 18.72 3.76 26.43
N GLY A 146 17.62 3.65 25.67
CA GLY A 146 16.38 4.38 25.91
C GLY A 146 16.35 5.78 25.27
N ALA A 147 15.16 6.29 24.96
CA ALA A 147 15.01 7.56 24.25
C ALA A 147 15.58 8.78 25.02
N PRO A 148 15.38 8.93 26.35
CA PRO A 148 15.92 10.08 27.09
C PRO A 148 17.45 10.17 27.03
N ALA A 149 18.16 9.05 27.16
CA ALA A 149 19.61 8.99 27.08
C ALA A 149 20.12 9.45 25.70
N VAL A 150 19.45 9.01 24.62
CA VAL A 150 19.81 9.40 23.25
C VAL A 150 19.55 10.89 22.99
N VAL A 151 18.50 11.47 23.58
CA VAL A 151 18.30 12.93 23.55
C VAL A 151 19.46 13.65 24.23
N ALA A 152 19.85 13.22 25.44
CA ALA A 152 20.98 13.84 26.15
C ALA A 152 22.26 13.82 25.31
N ARG A 153 22.58 12.68 24.68
CA ARG A 153 23.73 12.54 23.76
C ARG A 153 23.59 13.42 22.51
N ALA A 154 22.39 13.54 21.94
CA ALA A 154 22.14 14.41 20.80
C ALA A 154 22.42 15.88 21.15
N LEU A 155 22.02 16.33 22.34
CA LEU A 155 22.24 17.69 22.83
C LEU A 155 23.70 17.95 23.17
N ALA A 156 24.42 16.95 23.67
CA ALA A 156 25.86 17.02 23.92
C ALA A 156 26.73 16.92 22.64
N GLY A 157 26.13 16.56 21.50
CA GLY A 157 26.88 16.34 20.25
C GLY A 157 27.69 15.05 20.26
N GLU A 158 27.21 14.01 20.94
CA GLU A 158 27.91 12.75 21.16
C GLU A 158 27.36 11.58 20.32
N LEU A 159 26.48 11.88 19.35
CA LEU A 159 25.96 10.88 18.43
C LEU A 159 26.99 10.51 17.35
N PRO A 160 27.08 9.22 16.96
CA PRO A 160 27.96 8.77 15.89
C PRO A 160 27.62 9.41 14.53
N GLY A 161 28.65 9.89 13.82
CA GLY A 161 28.55 10.42 12.46
C GLY A 161 28.42 11.94 12.35
N ASP A 162 29.38 12.55 11.66
CA ASP A 162 29.51 14.02 11.56
C ASP A 162 28.26 14.66 10.92
N ARG A 163 27.79 14.10 9.80
CA ARG A 163 26.59 14.60 9.11
C ARG A 163 25.33 14.59 9.98
N LEU A 164 25.18 13.58 10.85
CA LEU A 164 24.05 13.50 11.77
C LEU A 164 24.16 14.62 12.81
N ARG A 165 25.33 14.79 13.42
CA ARG A 165 25.58 15.86 14.39
C ARG A 165 25.37 17.24 13.80
N ASP A 166 25.86 17.50 12.60
CA ASP A 166 25.66 18.77 11.90
C ASP A 166 24.17 19.06 11.63
N ALA A 167 23.42 18.05 11.19
CA ALA A 167 21.98 18.16 10.94
C ALA A 167 21.16 18.40 12.21
N ILE A 168 21.56 17.80 13.34
CA ILE A 168 20.95 18.02 14.66
C ILE A 168 21.28 19.42 15.15
N ALA A 169 22.55 19.83 15.11
CA ALA A 169 22.98 21.17 15.50
C ALA A 169 22.24 22.26 14.70
N ALA A 170 22.00 22.04 13.40
CA ALA A 170 21.21 22.95 12.58
C ALA A 170 19.75 23.10 13.06
N ARG A 171 19.10 22.01 13.47
CA ARG A 171 17.74 22.04 14.01
C ARG A 171 17.68 22.68 15.40
N LEU A 172 18.64 22.39 16.26
CA LEU A 172 18.75 22.99 17.60
C LEU A 172 18.91 24.52 17.54
N ARG A 173 19.57 25.06 16.50
CA ARG A 173 19.62 26.51 16.26
C ARG A 173 18.26 27.12 15.90
N ALA A 174 17.35 26.33 15.34
CA ALA A 174 16.04 26.81 14.90
C ALA A 174 14.99 26.81 16.02
N ALA A 175 15.03 25.85 16.94
CA ALA A 175 14.08 25.76 18.05
C ALA A 175 14.62 24.97 19.24
N ALA A 176 14.12 25.29 20.44
CA ALA A 176 14.39 24.51 21.64
C ALA A 176 13.61 23.18 21.62
N PRO A 177 14.24 22.02 21.88
CA PRO A 177 13.60 20.70 21.86
C PRO A 177 12.31 20.61 22.66
N ASP A 178 12.32 21.09 23.91
CA ASP A 178 11.14 21.04 24.78
C ASP A 178 9.95 21.81 24.22
N ARG A 179 10.21 22.99 23.66
CA ARG A 179 9.16 23.80 23.02
C ARG A 179 8.56 23.09 21.82
N VAL A 180 9.37 22.35 21.06
CA VAL A 180 8.87 21.55 19.92
C VAL A 180 7.99 20.41 20.42
N ALA A 181 8.40 19.70 21.47
CA ALA A 181 7.62 18.61 22.04
C ALA A 181 6.28 19.12 22.61
N ASP A 182 6.30 20.20 23.40
CA ASP A 182 5.10 20.83 23.97
C ASP A 182 4.14 21.30 22.87
N ALA A 183 4.67 21.95 21.83
CA ALA A 183 3.85 22.41 20.71
C ALA A 183 3.23 21.25 19.93
N ALA A 184 3.95 20.13 19.76
CA ALA A 184 3.43 18.94 19.10
C ALA A 184 2.32 18.28 19.93
N LEU A 185 2.53 18.09 21.23
CA LEU A 185 1.53 17.53 22.15
C LEU A 185 0.27 18.40 22.22
N ALA A 186 0.44 19.72 22.43
CA ALA A 186 -0.68 20.65 22.47
C ALA A 186 -1.45 20.69 21.13
N ARG A 187 -0.76 20.48 20.01
CA ARG A 187 -1.42 20.38 18.70
C ARG A 187 -2.16 19.06 18.55
N ALA A 188 -1.58 17.95 18.98
CA ALA A 188 -2.23 16.65 18.94
C ALA A 188 -3.54 16.65 19.75
N ASP A 189 -3.50 17.20 20.96
CA ASP A 189 -4.66 17.35 21.85
C ASP A 189 -5.82 18.12 21.16
N ARG A 190 -5.52 19.29 20.56
CA ARG A 190 -6.52 20.07 19.80
C ARG A 190 -7.10 19.33 18.59
N LEU A 191 -6.39 18.35 18.05
CA LEU A 191 -6.81 17.60 16.86
C LEU A 191 -7.53 16.29 17.22
N GLY A 192 -7.55 15.90 18.50
CA GLY A 192 -7.93 14.55 18.91
C GLY A 192 -6.99 13.49 18.32
N ALA A 193 -5.72 13.82 18.15
CA ALA A 193 -4.72 12.87 17.65
C ALA A 193 -4.03 12.17 18.83
N ASP A 194 -3.94 10.85 18.75
CA ASP A 194 -3.22 10.02 19.69
C ASP A 194 -1.76 9.88 19.28
N LEU A 195 -0.96 9.40 20.22
CA LEU A 195 0.42 9.00 20.02
C LEU A 195 0.57 7.56 20.49
N LEU A 196 1.16 6.72 19.64
CA LEU A 196 1.54 5.35 19.95
C LEU A 196 3.06 5.22 19.96
N THR A 197 3.55 4.40 20.87
CA THR A 197 4.94 3.98 21.04
C THR A 197 5.01 2.45 20.96
N PRO A 198 6.20 1.85 20.77
CA PRO A 198 6.36 0.40 20.79
C PRO A 198 5.89 -0.31 22.07
N ALA A 199 5.70 0.42 23.18
CA ALA A 199 5.18 -0.14 24.43
C ALA A 199 3.65 -0.21 24.47
N ASP A 200 2.95 0.50 23.58
CA ASP A 200 1.49 0.55 23.58
C ASP A 200 0.87 -0.76 23.03
N PRO A 201 -0.21 -1.28 23.63
CA PRO A 201 -0.86 -2.51 23.15
C PRO A 201 -1.36 -2.43 21.70
N ALA A 202 -1.80 -1.24 21.26
CA ALA A 202 -2.26 -0.99 19.90
C ALA A 202 -1.09 -0.79 18.90
N TRP A 203 0.17 -0.91 19.33
CA TRP A 203 1.32 -0.78 18.45
C TRP A 203 1.34 -1.91 17.41
N PRO A 204 1.47 -1.58 16.11
CA PRO A 204 1.51 -2.59 15.05
C PRO A 204 2.84 -3.38 15.10
N GLY A 205 2.79 -4.58 15.68
CA GLY A 205 3.95 -5.45 15.83
C GLY A 205 4.69 -5.75 14.51
N GLN A 206 3.99 -5.79 13.37
CA GLN A 206 4.62 -6.02 12.07
C GLN A 206 5.63 -4.92 11.66
N LEU A 207 5.60 -3.73 12.27
CA LEU A 207 6.62 -2.71 12.00
C LEU A 207 8.02 -3.10 12.48
N ALA A 208 8.14 -4.05 13.41
CA ALA A 208 9.43 -4.56 13.85
C ALA A 208 10.24 -5.19 12.70
N ASP A 209 9.57 -5.75 11.69
CA ASP A 209 10.23 -6.37 10.53
C ASP A 209 11.05 -5.37 9.70
N LEU A 210 10.80 -4.07 9.83
CA LEU A 210 11.63 -3.03 9.21
C LEU A 210 13.10 -3.11 9.63
N ILE A 211 13.43 -3.78 10.74
CA ILE A 211 14.82 -4.06 11.12
C ILE A 211 15.57 -4.84 10.03
N ARG A 212 14.87 -5.67 9.24
CA ARG A 212 15.46 -6.52 8.18
C ARG A 212 15.89 -5.73 6.94
N LEU A 213 15.46 -4.47 6.80
CA LEU A 213 15.90 -3.60 5.72
C LEU A 213 17.34 -3.10 5.99
N ASP A 214 18.30 -4.01 5.88
CA ASP A 214 19.73 -3.69 5.96
C ASP A 214 20.34 -3.51 4.56
N GLY A 215 21.24 -2.52 4.42
CA GLY A 215 21.98 -2.32 3.16
C GLY A 215 21.21 -1.63 2.02
N THR A 216 19.99 -1.12 2.24
CA THR A 216 19.16 -0.46 1.20
C THR A 216 19.63 0.94 0.76
N GLY A 217 20.83 1.36 1.16
CA GLY A 217 21.51 2.57 0.67
C GLY A 217 21.03 3.92 1.22
N ASP A 218 19.79 4.02 1.72
CA ASP A 218 19.20 5.29 2.19
C ASP A 218 19.37 5.57 3.70
N GLY A 219 19.80 4.59 4.50
CA GLY A 219 20.05 4.76 5.95
C GLY A 219 18.80 4.99 6.82
N HIS A 220 17.63 5.07 6.20
CA HIS A 220 16.32 5.39 6.79
C HIS A 220 15.38 4.19 6.72
N SER A 221 15.84 3.07 7.28
CA SER A 221 15.19 1.78 7.12
C SER A 221 14.55 1.23 8.39
N ARG A 222 14.87 1.80 9.55
CA ARG A 222 14.42 1.27 10.85
C ARG A 222 12.93 1.50 11.16
N PRO A 223 12.36 0.71 12.09
CA PRO A 223 11.02 0.94 12.63
C PRO A 223 10.82 2.37 13.16
N PRO A 224 9.58 2.88 13.17
CA PRO A 224 9.28 4.17 13.78
C PRO A 224 9.57 4.16 15.29
N LEU A 225 10.06 5.28 15.82
CA LEU A 225 10.22 5.47 17.27
C LEU A 225 8.87 5.69 17.97
N LEU A 226 7.91 6.26 17.25
CA LEU A 226 6.52 6.51 17.63
C LEU A 226 5.67 6.67 16.36
N LEU A 227 4.35 6.70 16.53
CA LEU A 227 3.37 7.04 15.51
C LEU A 227 2.37 8.05 16.07
N TRP A 228 2.14 9.12 15.34
CA TRP A 228 0.98 9.99 15.51
C TRP A 228 -0.20 9.37 14.77
N VAL A 229 -1.35 9.28 15.41
CA VAL A 229 -2.54 8.62 14.90
C VAL A 229 -3.74 9.54 15.05
N ARG A 230 -4.54 9.71 13.99
CA ARG A 230 -5.74 10.56 14.01
C ARG A 230 -6.88 9.87 13.27
N GLY A 231 -8.09 9.99 13.80
CA GLY A 231 -9.32 9.45 13.21
C GLY A 231 -10.18 8.75 14.26
N ASP A 232 -11.38 8.36 13.86
CA ASP A 232 -12.39 7.71 14.71
C ASP A 232 -12.33 6.18 14.58
N GLY A 233 -11.52 5.65 13.65
CA GLY A 233 -11.34 4.20 13.47
C GLY A 233 -10.63 3.54 14.65
N ASP A 234 -10.92 2.27 14.91
CA ASP A 234 -10.25 1.50 15.95
C ASP A 234 -8.72 1.46 15.74
N ARG A 235 -7.94 1.66 16.80
CA ARG A 235 -6.47 1.66 16.73
C ARG A 235 -5.92 0.26 16.44
N ASP A 236 -6.65 -0.78 16.83
CA ASP A 236 -6.33 -2.18 16.53
C ASP A 236 -6.29 -2.44 15.02
N LEU A 237 -6.88 -1.57 14.19
CA LEU A 237 -6.77 -1.58 12.74
C LEU A 237 -5.31 -1.62 12.26
N LEU A 238 -4.39 -0.97 12.99
CA LEU A 238 -2.97 -0.95 12.64
C LEU A 238 -2.31 -2.33 12.80
N GLY A 239 -2.77 -3.16 13.73
CA GLY A 239 -2.24 -4.51 13.96
C GLY A 239 -2.93 -5.61 13.13
N ARG A 240 -4.03 -5.29 12.44
CA ARG A 240 -4.77 -6.27 11.63
C ARG A 240 -4.03 -6.58 10.31
N PRO A 241 -4.13 -7.82 9.80
CA PRO A 241 -3.69 -8.13 8.44
C PRO A 241 -4.39 -7.21 7.43
N SER A 242 -3.60 -6.44 6.68
CA SER A 242 -4.09 -5.46 5.71
C SER A 242 -3.38 -5.58 4.37
N VAL A 243 -3.91 -4.94 3.33
CA VAL A 243 -3.28 -4.91 2.00
C VAL A 243 -2.86 -3.49 1.66
N ALA A 244 -1.60 -3.33 1.26
CA ALA A 244 -1.12 -2.08 0.70
C ALA A 244 -1.49 -1.99 -0.78
N VAL A 245 -2.21 -0.95 -1.18
CA VAL A 245 -2.54 -0.70 -2.60
C VAL A 245 -1.91 0.61 -3.01
N VAL A 246 -0.91 0.56 -3.89
CA VAL A 246 -0.06 1.70 -4.25
C VAL A 246 0.13 1.81 -5.76
N GLY A 247 0.49 2.99 -6.26
CA GLY A 247 0.80 3.12 -7.68
C GLY A 247 1.07 4.55 -8.15
N ALA A 248 0.83 4.76 -9.45
CA ALA A 248 1.10 6.01 -10.13
C ALA A 248 0.22 7.15 -9.62
N ARG A 249 0.82 8.33 -9.45
CA ARG A 249 0.10 9.56 -9.11
C ARG A 249 -0.68 10.11 -10.31
N ALA A 250 -0.03 10.07 -11.48
CA ALA A 250 -0.66 10.28 -12.77
C ALA A 250 -1.02 8.91 -13.35
N CYS A 251 -2.17 8.37 -12.94
CA CYS A 251 -2.66 7.07 -13.37
C CYS A 251 -3.69 7.21 -14.48
N SER A 252 -3.87 6.14 -15.26
CA SER A 252 -4.89 6.07 -16.30
C SER A 252 -6.30 5.87 -15.72
N PRO A 253 -7.38 6.08 -16.50
CA PRO A 253 -8.73 5.68 -16.10
C PRO A 253 -8.83 4.19 -15.74
N TYR A 254 -8.08 3.34 -16.45
CA TYR A 254 -7.94 1.92 -16.12
C TYR A 254 -7.34 1.74 -14.72
N GLY A 255 -6.23 2.41 -14.41
CA GLY A 255 -5.60 2.36 -13.09
C GLY A 255 -6.52 2.83 -11.97
N VAL A 256 -7.27 3.93 -12.19
CA VAL A 256 -8.29 4.40 -11.23
C VAL A 256 -9.37 3.34 -11.00
N HIS A 257 -9.89 2.74 -12.07
CA HIS A 257 -10.91 1.72 -11.98
C HIS A 257 -10.41 0.49 -11.23
N VAL A 258 -9.25 -0.06 -11.60
CA VAL A 258 -8.70 -1.25 -10.94
C VAL A 258 -8.40 -0.99 -9.47
N ALA A 259 -7.74 0.13 -9.13
CA ALA A 259 -7.45 0.45 -7.75
C ALA A 259 -8.71 0.64 -6.90
N GLY A 260 -9.73 1.30 -7.45
CA GLY A 260 -11.04 1.43 -6.80
C GLY A 260 -11.73 0.08 -6.59
N SER A 261 -11.74 -0.77 -7.62
CA SER A 261 -12.32 -2.12 -7.56
C SER A 261 -11.58 -3.03 -6.57
N LEU A 262 -10.26 -2.97 -6.52
CA LEU A 262 -9.45 -3.68 -5.52
C LEU A 262 -9.78 -3.18 -4.11
N GLY A 263 -9.78 -1.87 -3.89
CA GLY A 263 -10.11 -1.28 -2.59
C GLY A 263 -11.50 -1.68 -2.10
N TYR A 264 -12.49 -1.62 -2.98
CA TYR A 264 -13.86 -2.05 -2.68
C TYR A 264 -13.94 -3.56 -2.37
N GLY A 265 -13.34 -4.39 -3.23
CA GLY A 265 -13.37 -5.84 -3.09
C GLY A 265 -12.67 -6.37 -1.84
N LEU A 266 -11.55 -5.73 -1.44
CA LEU A 266 -10.83 -5.99 -0.19
C LEU A 266 -11.69 -5.59 1.01
N GLY A 267 -12.27 -4.39 0.99
CA GLY A 267 -13.15 -3.89 2.04
C GLY A 267 -14.35 -4.81 2.30
N GLN A 268 -15.04 -5.24 1.23
CA GLN A 268 -16.17 -6.19 1.30
C GLN A 268 -15.81 -7.53 1.96
N ARG A 269 -14.52 -7.89 1.98
CA ARG A 269 -14.01 -9.16 2.53
C ARG A 269 -13.27 -8.95 3.86
N GLY A 270 -13.40 -7.77 4.47
CA GLY A 270 -12.84 -7.47 5.79
C GLY A 270 -11.34 -7.20 5.82
N TRP A 271 -10.71 -6.97 4.67
CA TRP A 271 -9.30 -6.61 4.56
C TRP A 271 -9.13 -5.09 4.54
N PRO A 272 -8.50 -4.48 5.56
CA PRO A 272 -8.19 -3.06 5.54
C PRO A 272 -7.25 -2.71 4.39
N VAL A 273 -7.48 -1.55 3.77
CA VAL A 273 -6.57 -0.98 2.78
C VAL A 273 -5.62 -0.03 3.48
N VAL A 274 -4.31 -0.19 3.23
CA VAL A 274 -3.27 0.75 3.64
C VAL A 274 -2.73 1.44 2.38
N SER A 275 -2.59 2.76 2.40
CA SER A 275 -1.93 3.47 1.30
C SER A 275 -1.39 4.82 1.76
N GLY A 276 -0.82 5.58 0.84
CA GLY A 276 -0.11 6.81 1.11
C GLY A 276 -0.93 8.09 0.97
N GLY A 277 -2.22 8.01 0.62
CA GLY A 277 -3.09 9.16 0.41
C GLY A 277 -2.72 10.07 -0.78
N ALA A 278 -1.79 9.65 -1.64
CA ALA A 278 -1.38 10.45 -2.80
C ALA A 278 -2.51 10.57 -3.84
N PHE A 279 -2.31 11.44 -4.84
CA PHE A 279 -3.16 11.42 -6.03
C PHE A 279 -3.09 10.07 -6.76
N GLY A 280 -4.07 9.82 -7.62
CA GLY A 280 -4.11 8.65 -8.48
C GLY A 280 -4.50 7.37 -7.73
N ILE A 281 -3.66 6.34 -7.83
CA ILE A 281 -3.95 4.98 -7.33
C ILE A 281 -4.27 4.96 -5.83
N ASP A 282 -3.47 5.61 -4.99
CA ASP A 282 -3.68 5.64 -3.54
C ASP A 282 -5.09 6.18 -3.19
N ALA A 283 -5.46 7.33 -3.77
CA ALA A 283 -6.78 7.93 -3.56
C ALA A 283 -7.93 7.07 -4.12
N ALA A 284 -7.72 6.39 -5.24
CA ALA A 284 -8.72 5.47 -5.79
C ALA A 284 -8.94 4.25 -4.88
N ALA A 285 -7.88 3.66 -4.34
CA ALA A 285 -7.95 2.53 -3.41
C ALA A 285 -8.69 2.89 -2.11
N HIS A 286 -8.35 4.03 -1.49
CA HIS A 286 -9.06 4.51 -0.30
C HIS A 286 -10.55 4.77 -0.59
N ARG A 287 -10.87 5.40 -1.72
CA ARG A 287 -12.28 5.62 -2.12
C ARG A 287 -13.03 4.31 -2.32
N GLY A 288 -12.39 3.31 -2.92
CA GLY A 288 -12.95 1.97 -3.06
C GLY A 288 -13.30 1.35 -1.71
N ALA A 289 -12.33 1.31 -0.78
CA ALA A 289 -12.53 0.76 0.56
C ALA A 289 -13.65 1.47 1.34
N LEU A 290 -13.64 2.80 1.33
CA LEU A 290 -14.70 3.60 1.97
C LEU A 290 -16.07 3.37 1.34
N SER A 291 -16.15 3.09 0.04
CA SER A 291 -17.42 2.79 -0.63
C SER A 291 -17.96 1.40 -0.27
N ALA A 292 -17.10 0.49 0.20
CA ALA A 292 -17.50 -0.79 0.80
C ALA A 292 -17.86 -0.66 2.30
N GLY A 293 -17.84 0.56 2.86
CA GLY A 293 -18.03 0.78 4.29
C GLY A 293 -16.87 0.26 5.16
N ALA A 294 -15.72 -0.05 4.56
CA ALA A 294 -14.58 -0.62 5.26
C ALA A 294 -13.60 0.48 5.73
N PRO A 295 -12.98 0.31 6.91
CA PRO A 295 -11.97 1.22 7.40
C PRO A 295 -10.68 1.14 6.55
N THR A 296 -9.96 2.24 6.44
CA THR A 296 -8.70 2.33 5.68
C THR A 296 -7.68 3.20 6.40
N VAL A 297 -6.39 2.94 6.20
CA VAL A 297 -5.29 3.64 6.85
C VAL A 297 -4.47 4.41 5.82
N ALA A 298 -4.38 5.73 5.97
CA ALA A 298 -3.47 6.56 5.19
C ALA A 298 -2.21 6.89 6.01
N VAL A 299 -1.07 6.38 5.57
CA VAL A 299 0.23 6.71 6.17
C VAL A 299 0.70 8.02 5.53
N LEU A 300 1.07 9.05 6.26
CA LEU A 300 1.42 10.38 5.72
C LEU A 300 2.92 10.68 5.81
N ALA A 301 3.41 11.50 4.88
CA ALA A 301 4.81 11.97 4.84
C ALA A 301 4.99 13.35 5.51
N CYS A 302 3.98 13.78 6.27
CA CYS A 302 3.86 15.05 6.98
C CYS A 302 3.05 14.82 8.26
N GLY A 303 2.82 15.86 9.08
CA GLY A 303 1.95 15.75 10.25
C GLY A 303 0.53 15.32 9.87
N VAL A 304 -0.16 14.62 10.79
CA VAL A 304 -1.56 14.14 10.62
C VAL A 304 -2.61 15.26 10.55
N ASP A 305 -2.18 16.51 10.73
CA ASP A 305 -2.95 17.74 10.62
C ASP A 305 -2.88 18.39 9.24
N ARG A 306 -2.01 17.89 8.35
CA ARG A 306 -1.81 18.46 7.02
C ARG A 306 -2.33 17.53 5.93
N PRO A 307 -3.50 17.81 5.33
CA PRO A 307 -3.95 17.06 4.17
C PRO A 307 -3.00 17.35 3.00
N TYR A 308 -2.15 16.38 2.67
CA TYR A 308 -1.26 16.46 1.52
C TYR A 308 -1.39 15.22 0.62
N PRO A 309 -1.75 15.40 -0.67
CA PRO A 309 -2.00 16.68 -1.33
C PRO A 309 -3.32 17.32 -0.90
N ALA A 310 -3.40 18.66 -0.93
CA ALA A 310 -4.58 19.41 -0.50
C ALA A 310 -5.85 19.06 -1.31
N GLY A 311 -5.69 18.66 -2.58
CA GLY A 311 -6.81 18.21 -3.42
C GLY A 311 -7.50 16.93 -2.92
N ASN A 312 -6.89 16.20 -1.99
CA ASN A 312 -7.49 15.03 -1.32
C ASN A 312 -8.04 15.35 0.07
N ALA A 313 -8.19 16.63 0.47
CA ALA A 313 -8.68 17.00 1.81
C ALA A 313 -10.00 16.31 2.19
N ALA A 314 -11.02 16.39 1.32
CA ALA A 314 -12.31 15.72 1.55
C ALA A 314 -12.20 14.18 1.63
N LEU A 315 -11.21 13.58 0.96
CA LEU A 315 -10.94 12.15 1.10
C LEU A 315 -10.36 11.86 2.49
N PHE A 316 -9.39 12.65 2.95
CA PHE A 316 -8.82 12.49 4.30
C PHE A 316 -9.88 12.66 5.40
N ASP A 317 -10.80 13.62 5.25
CA ASP A 317 -11.90 13.80 6.21
C ASP A 317 -12.81 12.56 6.24
N ARG A 318 -13.08 11.94 5.09
CA ARG A 318 -13.83 10.67 5.04
C ARG A 318 -13.06 9.50 5.64
N ILE A 319 -11.73 9.46 5.47
CA ILE A 319 -10.89 8.44 6.13
C ILE A 319 -10.95 8.64 7.65
N LEU A 320 -10.89 9.88 8.14
CA LEU A 320 -10.94 10.16 9.58
C LEU A 320 -12.24 9.67 10.23
N ALA A 321 -13.37 9.68 9.53
CA ALA A 321 -14.66 9.27 10.10
C ALA A 321 -14.79 7.78 10.46
N SER A 322 -13.94 6.90 9.92
CA SER A 322 -14.03 5.46 10.18
C SER A 322 -12.70 4.70 10.12
N GLY A 323 -11.64 5.35 9.65
CA GLY A 323 -10.29 4.83 9.51
C GLY A 323 -9.28 5.72 10.22
N LEU A 324 -8.02 5.68 9.76
CA LEU A 324 -6.90 6.32 10.44
C LEU A 324 -5.99 7.07 9.46
N LEU A 325 -5.55 8.26 9.86
CA LEU A 325 -4.36 8.91 9.33
C LEU A 325 -3.23 8.67 10.32
N ILE A 326 -2.07 8.22 9.84
CA ILE A 326 -0.90 8.00 10.69
C ILE A 326 0.33 8.70 10.16
N SER A 327 1.27 9.07 11.03
CA SER A 327 2.55 9.64 10.64
C SER A 327 3.65 9.42 11.66
N GLU A 328 4.89 9.35 11.18
CA GLU A 328 6.09 9.39 12.03
C GLU A 328 6.51 10.84 12.36
N TRP A 329 5.90 11.83 11.68
CA TRP A 329 6.21 13.24 11.87
C TRP A 329 5.22 13.92 12.81
N PRO A 330 5.70 14.80 13.72
CA PRO A 330 4.83 15.56 14.61
C PRO A 330 3.80 16.40 13.84
N PRO A 331 2.61 16.62 14.43
CA PRO A 331 1.63 17.58 13.92
C PRO A 331 2.30 18.92 13.61
N GLY A 332 2.03 19.44 12.42
CA GLY A 332 2.60 20.67 11.89
C GLY A 332 3.79 20.47 10.97
N ALA A 333 4.36 19.26 10.87
CA ALA A 333 5.47 18.98 9.97
C ALA A 333 5.05 19.10 8.49
N ALA A 334 5.87 19.78 7.69
CA ALA A 334 5.63 19.96 6.26
C ALA A 334 5.94 18.71 5.42
N PRO A 335 5.27 18.53 4.26
CA PRO A 335 5.59 17.47 3.31
C PRO A 335 6.88 17.82 2.55
N HIS A 336 7.91 16.96 2.65
CA HIS A 336 9.14 17.09 1.87
C HIS A 336 9.32 15.88 0.95
N ARG A 337 9.92 16.09 -0.23
CA ARG A 337 9.98 15.08 -1.30
C ARG A 337 10.61 13.76 -0.85
N HIS A 338 11.69 13.81 -0.07
CA HIS A 338 12.39 12.60 0.40
C HIS A 338 11.57 11.81 1.42
N ARG A 339 10.73 12.48 2.23
CA ARG A 339 9.88 11.84 3.25
C ARG A 339 8.86 10.88 2.66
N PHE A 340 8.41 11.11 1.43
CA PHE A 340 7.54 10.14 0.74
C PHE A 340 8.23 8.80 0.52
N LEU A 341 9.53 8.81 0.19
CA LEU A 341 10.30 7.59 0.04
C LEU A 341 10.50 6.92 1.40
N VAL A 342 10.86 7.65 2.44
CA VAL A 342 11.04 7.10 3.79
C VAL A 342 9.74 6.47 4.30
N ARG A 343 8.62 7.20 4.22
CA ARG A 343 7.27 6.78 4.63
C ARG A 343 6.83 5.46 4.00
N ASN A 344 7.16 5.23 2.73
CA ASN A 344 6.70 4.04 2.00
C ASN A 344 7.15 2.71 2.65
N ARG A 345 8.22 2.69 3.46
CA ARG A 345 8.59 1.47 4.21
C ARG A 345 7.52 1.09 5.24
N VAL A 346 6.89 2.08 5.89
CA VAL A 346 5.81 1.86 6.86
C VAL A 346 4.58 1.30 6.16
N ILE A 347 4.24 1.80 4.95
CA ILE A 347 3.14 1.23 4.15
C ILE A 347 3.40 -0.26 3.86
N ALA A 348 4.61 -0.58 3.39
CA ALA A 348 4.98 -1.96 3.08
C ALA A 348 4.95 -2.86 4.33
N ALA A 349 5.43 -2.36 5.47
CA ALA A 349 5.51 -3.12 6.71
C ALA A 349 4.17 -3.33 7.40
N LEU A 350 3.24 -2.36 7.32
CA LEU A 350 1.90 -2.53 7.90
C LEU A 350 1.08 -3.61 7.19
N ALA A 351 1.34 -3.84 5.91
CA ALA A 351 0.55 -4.77 5.11
C ALA A 351 1.10 -6.19 5.11
N ALA A 352 0.19 -7.17 5.03
CA ALA A 352 0.52 -8.56 4.75
C ALA A 352 1.07 -8.73 3.31
N GLY A 353 0.58 -7.90 2.38
CA GLY A 353 1.10 -7.83 1.02
C GLY A 353 0.88 -6.47 0.37
N THR A 354 1.69 -6.17 -0.66
CA THR A 354 1.66 -4.91 -1.41
C THR A 354 1.29 -5.16 -2.86
N VAL A 355 0.22 -4.51 -3.34
CA VAL A 355 -0.22 -4.52 -4.74
C VAL A 355 0.17 -3.20 -5.41
N VAL A 356 0.96 -3.27 -6.48
CA VAL A 356 1.24 -2.14 -7.37
C VAL A 356 0.28 -2.18 -8.57
N VAL A 357 -0.58 -1.17 -8.70
CA VAL A 357 -1.60 -1.14 -9.77
C VAL A 357 -1.06 -0.57 -11.09
N GLU A 358 -0.38 0.57 -11.02
CA GLU A 358 0.33 1.18 -12.15
C GLU A 358 1.63 1.79 -11.65
N ALA A 359 2.71 1.67 -12.41
CA ALA A 359 4.00 2.25 -12.09
C ALA A 359 4.84 2.43 -13.36
N SER A 360 5.55 3.56 -13.44
CA SER A 360 6.68 3.72 -14.36
C SER A 360 7.95 3.09 -13.77
N PRO A 361 9.02 2.81 -14.56
CA PRO A 361 10.24 2.11 -14.10
C PRO A 361 10.98 2.73 -12.91
N ARG A 362 10.74 4.02 -12.61
CA ARG A 362 11.33 4.74 -11.46
C ARG A 362 10.28 5.26 -10.47
N SER A 363 9.10 4.63 -10.45
CA SER A 363 8.02 5.01 -9.55
C SER A 363 8.36 4.66 -8.09
N GLY A 364 7.97 5.55 -7.16
CA GLY A 364 8.05 5.27 -5.72
C GLY A 364 7.18 4.09 -5.27
N ALA A 365 6.18 3.69 -6.06
CA ALA A 365 5.39 2.49 -5.81
C ALA A 365 6.26 1.21 -5.91
N LEU A 366 7.18 1.14 -6.88
CA LEU A 366 8.12 0.02 -7.00
C LEU A 366 9.10 -0.04 -5.83
N ALA A 367 9.51 1.10 -5.29
CA ALA A 367 10.31 1.13 -4.07
C ALA A 367 9.53 0.57 -2.86
N THR A 368 8.20 0.74 -2.83
CA THR A 368 7.34 0.15 -1.80
C THR A 368 7.27 -1.37 -1.97
N LEU A 369 7.06 -1.85 -3.19
CA LEU A 369 7.05 -3.28 -3.53
C LEU A 369 8.36 -3.97 -3.17
N ARG A 370 9.51 -3.39 -3.55
CA ARG A 370 10.84 -3.94 -3.21
C ARG A 370 11.10 -3.98 -1.72
N ARG A 371 10.59 -2.99 -0.97
CA ARG A 371 10.66 -3.04 0.50
C ARG A 371 9.81 -4.17 1.05
N ALA A 372 8.59 -4.37 0.54
CA ALA A 372 7.75 -5.50 0.93
C ALA A 372 8.48 -6.83 0.71
N LEU A 373 9.10 -7.03 -0.46
CA LEU A 373 9.95 -8.20 -0.75
C LEU A 373 11.10 -8.35 0.26
N ALA A 374 11.81 -7.26 0.55
CA ALA A 374 12.96 -7.28 1.46
C ALA A 374 12.60 -7.57 2.92
N ILE A 375 11.35 -7.38 3.33
CA ILE A 375 10.83 -7.80 4.64
C ILE A 375 9.94 -9.05 4.55
N GLU A 376 10.06 -9.82 3.46
CA GLU A 376 9.40 -11.11 3.24
C GLU A 376 7.86 -11.02 3.24
N ARG A 377 7.33 -9.91 2.75
CA ARG A 377 5.89 -9.71 2.51
C ARG A 377 5.55 -10.02 1.07
N VAL A 378 4.30 -10.40 0.86
CA VAL A 378 3.78 -10.72 -0.46
C VAL A 378 3.85 -9.50 -1.37
N ALA A 379 4.41 -9.68 -2.55
CA ALA A 379 4.53 -8.65 -3.57
C ALA A 379 3.63 -9.00 -4.74
N MET A 380 2.80 -8.06 -5.16
CA MET A 380 1.82 -8.25 -6.22
C MET A 380 1.85 -7.07 -7.18
N ALA A 381 1.60 -7.34 -8.46
CA ALA A 381 1.49 -6.31 -9.47
C ALA A 381 0.31 -6.60 -10.41
N VAL A 382 -0.42 -5.54 -10.77
CA VAL A 382 -1.51 -5.62 -11.73
C VAL A 382 -0.94 -5.62 -13.15
N PRO A 383 -1.25 -6.61 -13.99
CA PRO A 383 -0.92 -6.55 -15.41
C PRO A 383 -1.71 -5.43 -16.10
N GLY A 384 -1.04 -4.60 -16.90
CA GLY A 384 -1.69 -3.61 -17.76
C GLY A 384 -1.27 -3.74 -19.23
N PRO A 385 -1.87 -2.94 -20.14
CA PRO A 385 -1.52 -2.96 -21.56
C PRO A 385 -0.02 -2.76 -21.77
N VAL A 386 0.62 -3.61 -22.58
CA VAL A 386 2.06 -3.52 -22.88
C VAL A 386 2.47 -2.23 -23.60
N THR A 387 1.50 -1.56 -24.23
CA THR A 387 1.67 -0.26 -24.89
C THR A 387 1.58 0.93 -23.92
N ALA A 388 1.14 0.72 -22.68
CA ALA A 388 0.97 1.79 -21.69
C ALA A 388 2.26 2.02 -20.89
N ALA A 389 2.85 3.21 -20.99
CA ALA A 389 4.04 3.60 -20.23
C ALA A 389 3.82 3.57 -18.70
N THR A 390 2.58 3.71 -18.24
CA THR A 390 2.18 3.58 -16.83
C THR A 390 2.20 2.14 -16.33
N SER A 391 2.28 1.14 -17.21
CA SER A 391 2.31 -0.29 -16.85
C SER A 391 3.72 -0.88 -16.88
N THR A 392 4.68 -0.21 -17.53
CA THR A 392 6.05 -0.73 -17.73
C THR A 392 6.73 -1.13 -16.42
N GLY A 393 6.54 -0.36 -15.35
CA GLY A 393 7.09 -0.70 -14.04
C GLY A 393 6.48 -1.97 -13.43
N CYS A 394 5.19 -2.22 -13.65
CA CYS A 394 4.53 -3.46 -13.20
C CYS A 394 5.05 -4.66 -14.02
N HIS A 395 5.23 -4.49 -15.34
CA HIS A 395 5.82 -5.53 -16.19
C HIS A 395 7.26 -5.85 -15.78
N LEU A 396 8.07 -4.84 -15.47
CA LEU A 396 9.43 -5.04 -14.97
C LEU A 396 9.41 -5.75 -13.62
N ALA A 397 8.54 -5.36 -12.68
CA ALA A 397 8.42 -6.06 -11.40
C ALA A 397 8.07 -7.55 -11.58
N LEU A 398 7.09 -7.86 -12.42
CA LEU A 398 6.70 -9.25 -12.72
C LEU A 398 7.81 -10.04 -13.43
N ARG A 399 8.70 -9.37 -14.16
CA ARG A 399 9.79 -10.00 -14.91
C ARG A 399 11.06 -10.18 -14.08
N GLU A 400 11.42 -9.18 -13.29
CA GLU A 400 12.71 -9.07 -12.60
C GLU A 400 12.66 -9.58 -11.16
N GLU A 401 11.48 -9.63 -10.55
CA GLU A 401 11.30 -10.04 -9.14
C GLU A 401 10.46 -11.34 -9.10
N PRO A 402 11.06 -12.55 -9.08
CA PRO A 402 10.35 -13.83 -9.22
C PRO A 402 9.29 -14.10 -8.12
N ALA A 403 9.42 -13.44 -6.98
CA ALA A 403 8.46 -13.50 -5.88
C ALA A 403 7.23 -12.61 -6.10
N THR A 404 7.23 -11.72 -7.10
CA THR A 404 6.08 -10.87 -7.42
C THR A 404 5.02 -11.66 -8.18
N ARG A 405 3.77 -11.58 -7.72
CA ARG A 405 2.62 -12.31 -8.29
C ARG A 405 1.75 -11.40 -9.16
N PRO A 406 1.30 -11.87 -10.34
CA PRO A 406 0.29 -11.14 -11.10
C PRO A 406 -1.07 -11.28 -10.41
N VAL A 407 -1.76 -10.17 -10.19
CA VAL A 407 -3.13 -10.15 -9.63
C VAL A 407 -4.05 -9.32 -10.50
N THR A 408 -5.28 -9.79 -10.66
CA THR A 408 -6.30 -9.16 -11.52
C THR A 408 -7.57 -8.79 -10.76
N SER A 409 -7.76 -9.36 -9.57
CA SER A 409 -8.94 -9.16 -8.74
C SER A 409 -8.60 -9.08 -7.25
N ALA A 410 -9.55 -8.62 -6.43
CA ALA A 410 -9.39 -8.67 -4.97
C ALA A 410 -9.35 -10.10 -4.43
N SER A 411 -9.95 -11.07 -5.13
CA SER A 411 -9.87 -12.49 -4.75
C SER A 411 -8.45 -13.02 -4.93
N ASP A 412 -7.79 -12.69 -6.04
CA ASP A 412 -6.39 -13.09 -6.30
C ASP A 412 -5.47 -12.51 -5.21
N VAL A 413 -5.69 -11.23 -4.86
CA VAL A 413 -4.93 -10.58 -3.78
C VAL A 413 -5.10 -11.31 -2.46
N ILE A 414 -6.34 -11.64 -2.11
CA ILE A 414 -6.68 -12.31 -0.85
C ILE A 414 -6.17 -13.76 -0.83
N GLU A 415 -6.14 -14.45 -1.96
CA GLU A 415 -5.52 -15.78 -2.04
C GLU A 415 -4.04 -15.75 -1.66
N GLU A 416 -3.31 -14.72 -2.10
CA GLU A 416 -1.88 -14.59 -1.84
C GLU A 416 -1.57 -14.19 -0.38
N VAL A 417 -2.41 -13.37 0.26
CA VAL A 417 -2.15 -12.86 1.62
C VAL A 417 -2.96 -13.55 2.72
N GLY A 418 -3.99 -14.31 2.35
CA GLY A 418 -4.96 -14.91 3.25
C GLY A 418 -4.53 -16.27 3.79
N ARG A 419 -5.50 -17.00 4.35
CA ARG A 419 -5.27 -18.33 4.94
C ARG A 419 -5.20 -19.38 3.84
N ILE A 420 -4.11 -20.14 3.87
CA ILE A 420 -3.86 -21.26 2.97
C ILE A 420 -5.07 -22.22 2.98
N GLY A 421 -5.60 -22.52 1.79
CA GLY A 421 -6.70 -23.47 1.60
C GLY A 421 -8.10 -22.95 1.95
N VAL A 422 -8.22 -21.73 2.48
CA VAL A 422 -9.53 -21.13 2.84
C VAL A 422 -9.87 -19.97 1.92
N ASP A 423 -8.91 -19.07 1.69
CA ASP A 423 -9.16 -17.80 1.02
C ASP A 423 -8.81 -17.86 -0.48
N LEU A 424 -8.96 -19.04 -1.11
CA LEU A 424 -8.62 -19.29 -2.52
C LEU A 424 -9.49 -18.47 -3.49
N ALA A 425 -8.89 -17.90 -4.52
CA ALA A 425 -9.66 -17.23 -5.56
C ALA A 425 -10.47 -18.27 -6.35
N PRO A 426 -11.73 -17.94 -6.72
CA PRO A 426 -12.48 -18.79 -7.63
C PRO A 426 -11.72 -18.96 -8.94
N LEU A 427 -11.53 -20.19 -9.39
CA LEU A 427 -10.94 -20.47 -10.69
C LEU A 427 -11.76 -19.78 -11.78
N PRO A 428 -11.17 -18.91 -12.60
CA PRO A 428 -11.85 -18.32 -13.74
C PRO A 428 -12.32 -19.43 -14.67
N ARG A 429 -13.63 -19.64 -14.74
CA ARG A 429 -14.26 -20.54 -15.70
C ARG A 429 -15.14 -19.71 -16.60
N GLY A 430 -15.02 -19.92 -17.91
CA GLY A 430 -16.00 -19.40 -18.85
C GLY A 430 -17.40 -19.92 -18.49
N PRO A 431 -18.48 -19.24 -18.95
CA PRO A 431 -19.81 -19.79 -18.79
C PRO A 431 -19.84 -21.20 -19.39
N GLU A 432 -20.26 -22.19 -18.61
CA GLU A 432 -20.40 -23.56 -19.10
C GLU A 432 -21.42 -23.59 -20.23
N GLY A 433 -20.94 -23.90 -21.43
CA GLY A 433 -21.78 -24.09 -22.59
C GLY A 433 -22.57 -25.39 -22.50
N VAL A 434 -23.65 -25.47 -23.26
CA VAL A 434 -24.38 -26.74 -23.45
C VAL A 434 -23.47 -27.84 -24.01
N ARG A 435 -22.46 -27.46 -24.80
CA ARG A 435 -21.45 -28.36 -25.37
C ARG A 435 -20.50 -28.96 -24.33
N ASP A 436 -20.17 -28.22 -23.28
CA ASP A 436 -19.20 -28.65 -22.25
C ASP A 436 -19.77 -29.77 -21.36
N ARG A 437 -21.10 -29.94 -21.36
CA ARG A 437 -21.82 -30.97 -20.61
C ARG A 437 -22.15 -32.21 -21.45
N LEU A 438 -21.74 -32.25 -22.72
CA LEU A 438 -22.00 -33.40 -23.58
C LEU A 438 -21.16 -34.61 -23.13
N PRO A 439 -21.77 -35.82 -23.08
CA PRO A 439 -21.00 -37.05 -23.00
C PRO A 439 -19.97 -37.13 -24.14
N ALA A 440 -18.82 -37.76 -23.89
CA ALA A 440 -17.72 -37.84 -24.86
C ALA A 440 -18.18 -38.31 -26.27
N ASP A 441 -19.02 -39.33 -26.32
CA ASP A 441 -19.60 -39.83 -27.59
C ASP A 441 -20.47 -38.79 -28.30
N ALA A 442 -21.25 -37.99 -27.57
CA ALA A 442 -22.13 -36.97 -28.14
C ALA A 442 -21.31 -35.76 -28.64
N ALA A 443 -20.25 -35.39 -27.93
CA ALA A 443 -19.31 -34.36 -28.38
C ALA A 443 -18.58 -34.81 -29.66
N ALA A 444 -18.07 -36.05 -29.70
CA ALA A 444 -17.41 -36.61 -30.88
C ALA A 444 -18.34 -36.67 -32.10
N VAL A 445 -19.60 -37.05 -31.91
CA VAL A 445 -20.61 -37.03 -32.98
C VAL A 445 -20.91 -35.59 -33.42
N LEU A 446 -21.08 -34.65 -32.48
CA LEU A 446 -21.37 -33.24 -32.79
C LEU A 446 -20.27 -32.58 -33.65
N GLU A 447 -19.00 -32.86 -33.37
CA GLU A 447 -17.85 -32.33 -34.11
C GLU A 447 -17.88 -32.67 -35.60
N VAL A 448 -18.41 -33.84 -35.95
CA VAL A 448 -18.48 -34.30 -37.35
C VAL A 448 -19.82 -34.00 -38.02
N VAL A 449 -20.79 -33.43 -37.30
CA VAL A 449 -22.05 -32.98 -37.91
C VAL A 449 -21.74 -31.81 -38.86
N PRO A 450 -22.13 -31.88 -40.14
CA PRO A 450 -21.81 -30.84 -41.11
C PRO A 450 -22.67 -29.58 -40.91
N ALA A 451 -22.12 -28.39 -41.16
CA ALA A 451 -22.87 -27.14 -41.10
C ALA A 451 -23.80 -26.89 -42.29
N GLY A 452 -23.56 -27.59 -43.42
CA GLY A 452 -24.24 -27.36 -44.69
C GLY A 452 -25.15 -28.53 -45.09
N ARG A 453 -24.59 -29.48 -45.84
CA ARG A 453 -25.36 -30.62 -46.39
C ARG A 453 -25.62 -31.67 -45.30
N PRO A 454 -26.86 -32.19 -45.15
CA PRO A 454 -27.16 -33.24 -44.17
C PRO A 454 -26.30 -34.49 -44.37
N ALA A 455 -25.84 -35.07 -43.26
CA ALA A 455 -25.15 -36.36 -43.23
C ALA A 455 -25.97 -37.41 -42.49
N GLY A 456 -26.06 -38.61 -43.06
CA GLY A 456 -26.71 -39.76 -42.41
C GLY A 456 -25.90 -40.30 -41.22
N ALA A 457 -26.57 -41.06 -40.36
CA ALA A 457 -25.97 -41.60 -39.14
C ALA A 457 -24.74 -42.51 -39.40
N ASP A 458 -24.71 -43.26 -40.50
CA ASP A 458 -23.56 -44.10 -40.88
C ASP A 458 -22.32 -43.27 -41.22
N ALA A 459 -22.51 -42.16 -41.95
CA ALA A 459 -21.43 -41.25 -42.30
C ALA A 459 -20.88 -40.53 -41.05
N LEU A 460 -21.76 -40.12 -40.15
CA LEU A 460 -21.38 -39.53 -38.85
C LEU A 460 -20.68 -40.56 -37.95
N SER A 461 -21.13 -41.82 -37.96
CA SER A 461 -20.49 -42.91 -37.23
C SER A 461 -19.06 -43.16 -37.71
N ALA A 462 -18.87 -43.26 -39.04
CA ALA A 462 -17.56 -43.44 -39.64
C ALA A 462 -16.62 -42.26 -39.36
N ALA A 463 -17.13 -41.03 -39.48
CA ALA A 463 -16.33 -39.82 -39.25
C ALA A 463 -15.98 -39.60 -37.77
N ALA A 464 -16.91 -39.86 -36.85
CA ALA A 464 -16.70 -39.69 -35.41
C ALA A 464 -15.86 -40.83 -34.78
N GLY A 465 -15.74 -41.98 -35.47
CA GLY A 465 -15.15 -43.19 -34.88
C GLY A 465 -16.01 -43.80 -33.77
N VAL A 466 -17.32 -43.48 -33.74
CA VAL A 466 -18.27 -43.92 -32.71
C VAL A 466 -19.21 -44.96 -33.31
N PRO A 467 -19.51 -46.09 -32.63
CA PRO A 467 -20.40 -47.12 -33.16
C PRO A 467 -21.77 -46.55 -33.56
N LEU A 468 -22.32 -47.01 -34.70
CA LEU A 468 -23.60 -46.52 -35.22
C LEU A 468 -24.73 -46.50 -34.18
N ARG A 469 -24.86 -47.55 -33.37
CA ARG A 469 -25.85 -47.62 -32.28
C ARG A 469 -25.72 -46.47 -31.27
N THR A 470 -24.49 -46.04 -31.02
CA THR A 470 -24.18 -44.94 -30.10
C THR A 470 -24.47 -43.61 -30.77
N VAL A 471 -24.12 -43.45 -32.06
CA VAL A 471 -24.49 -42.28 -32.87
C VAL A 471 -26.01 -42.09 -32.89
N LEU A 472 -26.77 -43.13 -33.20
CA LEU A 472 -28.24 -43.09 -33.19
C LEU A 472 -28.84 -42.78 -31.81
N ARG A 473 -28.16 -43.18 -30.72
CA ARG A 473 -28.56 -42.87 -29.35
C ARG A 473 -28.31 -41.40 -28.98
N VAL A 474 -27.23 -40.79 -29.44
CA VAL A 474 -26.84 -39.42 -29.05
C VAL A 474 -27.41 -38.33 -29.97
N LEU A 475 -27.74 -38.64 -31.22
CA LEU A 475 -28.29 -37.67 -32.17
C LEU A 475 -29.60 -37.01 -31.68
N PRO A 476 -30.58 -37.72 -31.09
CA PRO A 476 -31.77 -37.09 -30.54
C PRO A 476 -31.45 -36.06 -29.45
N LEU A 477 -30.48 -36.38 -28.57
CA LEU A 477 -30.00 -35.45 -27.54
C LEU A 477 -29.40 -34.19 -28.18
N LEU A 478 -28.56 -34.35 -29.22
CA LEU A 478 -27.96 -33.20 -29.91
C LEU A 478 -29.01 -32.32 -30.60
N VAL A 479 -30.08 -32.92 -31.13
CA VAL A 479 -31.20 -32.19 -31.73
C VAL A 479 -32.01 -31.44 -30.67
N ASP A 480 -32.34 -32.09 -29.55
CA ASP A 480 -33.09 -31.49 -28.43
C ASP A 480 -32.34 -30.30 -27.82
N LEU A 481 -31.02 -30.42 -27.66
CA LEU A 481 -30.14 -29.33 -27.23
C LEU A 481 -29.96 -28.22 -28.27
N GLY A 482 -30.56 -28.35 -29.45
CA GLY A 482 -30.44 -27.39 -30.56
C GLY A 482 -29.05 -27.31 -31.17
N LEU A 483 -28.20 -28.31 -30.90
CA LEU A 483 -26.81 -28.40 -31.39
C LEU A 483 -26.74 -29.08 -32.76
N ALA A 484 -27.75 -29.88 -33.11
CA ALA A 484 -27.98 -30.44 -34.42
C ALA A 484 -29.44 -30.22 -34.86
N ARG A 485 -29.73 -30.42 -36.14
CA ARG A 485 -31.08 -30.45 -36.71
C ARG A 485 -31.22 -31.67 -37.58
N ALA A 486 -32.33 -32.38 -37.43
CA ALA A 486 -32.75 -33.41 -38.36
C ALA A 486 -33.39 -32.76 -39.60
N LEU A 487 -32.97 -33.18 -40.78
CA LEU A 487 -33.50 -32.78 -42.08
C LEU A 487 -33.71 -34.02 -42.95
N ASP A 488 -34.44 -33.86 -44.05
CA ASP A 488 -34.53 -34.91 -45.07
C ASP A 488 -33.11 -35.24 -45.58
N GLY A 489 -32.70 -36.50 -45.40
CA GLY A 489 -31.35 -36.97 -45.77
C GLY A 489 -30.29 -36.95 -44.67
N GLY A 490 -30.61 -36.54 -43.42
CA GLY A 490 -29.71 -36.71 -42.29
C GLY A 490 -29.69 -35.55 -41.29
N TYR A 491 -28.53 -35.29 -40.70
CA TYR A 491 -28.34 -34.29 -39.66
C TYR A 491 -27.38 -33.18 -40.10
N VAL A 492 -27.67 -31.95 -39.68
CA VAL A 492 -26.81 -30.76 -39.86
C VAL A 492 -26.61 -30.05 -38.52
N LEU A 493 -25.58 -29.21 -38.40
CA LEU A 493 -25.36 -28.43 -37.19
C LEU A 493 -26.53 -27.48 -36.94
N GLY A 494 -26.87 -27.34 -35.66
CA GLY A 494 -27.78 -26.31 -35.20
C GLY A 494 -27.19 -24.91 -35.42
N PRO A 495 -28.04 -23.88 -35.52
CA PRO A 495 -27.58 -22.50 -35.66
C PRO A 495 -26.69 -22.10 -34.47
N ARG A 496 -25.56 -21.43 -34.74
CA ARG A 496 -24.73 -20.84 -33.67
C ARG A 496 -25.56 -19.76 -32.97
N ARG A 497 -25.83 -19.95 -31.68
CA ARG A 497 -26.45 -18.95 -30.82
C ARG A 497 -25.41 -17.98 -30.29
#